data_AF-A0A9D2ILH6-F1
#
_entry.id   AF-A0A9D2ILH6-F1
#
_cell.length_a   1.000
_cell.length_b   1.000
_cell.length_c   1.000
_cell.angle_alpha   90.00
_cell.angle_beta   90.00
_cell.angle_gamma   90.00
#
_symmetry.space_group_name_H-M   'P 1'
#
loop_
_entity.id
_entity.type
_entity.pdbx_description
1 polymer ?
#
loop_
_entity_poly.entity_id
_entity_poly.type
_entity_poly.pdbx_seq_one_letter_code
_entity_poly.pdbx_strand_id
1 'polypeptide(L)'
;MKRTILLTLLALMGAGVVQAQHYIGLRGGVGVGYGRFEPASYYTMKWVPGVWSGGLQWKYYGPVRYVGAIGAEMEFLQRAYQQQAGLDSPDYVRRVYNTVNVPLIWHIHLNLAHNRLRVFLNAGIWASYNIGARQWTRVDGVVTEEPYKMLLVRDNPFNYGLLGGLGANVIFGRWELLVEARYYFSYGDILRNSAVYASNPTRSPLDNIMLSLGFFYRLGDKPHEPELPAWYLRRQARKQTERLQEAGASAETTNESSK
;
A
#
# COMPACT_ATOMS: atom_id res chain seq x y z
N MET A 1 17.09 -30.14 -12.26
CA MET A 1 17.56 -28.75 -12.48
C MET A 1 16.57 -27.68 -12.03
N LYS A 2 15.29 -27.68 -12.44
CA LYS A 2 14.34 -26.60 -12.05
C LYS A 2 14.08 -26.48 -10.53
N ARG A 3 14.02 -27.59 -9.78
CA ARG A 3 13.83 -27.59 -8.30
C ARG A 3 15.07 -27.12 -7.52
N THR A 4 16.27 -27.46 -7.99
CA THR A 4 17.54 -27.04 -7.36
C THR A 4 17.82 -25.56 -7.56
N ILE A 5 17.45 -24.99 -8.71
CA ILE A 5 17.50 -23.54 -8.97
C ILE A 5 16.54 -22.77 -8.05
N LEU A 6 15.32 -23.29 -7.84
CA LEU A 6 14.35 -22.66 -6.94
C LEU A 6 14.82 -22.67 -5.48
N LEU A 7 15.41 -23.78 -5.01
CA LEU A 7 15.93 -23.91 -3.65
C LEU A 7 17.17 -23.04 -3.42
N THR A 8 18.05 -22.89 -4.43
CA THR A 8 19.20 -21.98 -4.34
C THR A 8 18.79 -20.52 -4.40
N LEU A 9 17.79 -20.15 -5.20
CA LEU A 9 17.16 -18.82 -5.15
C LEU A 9 16.51 -18.54 -3.80
N LEU A 10 15.79 -19.52 -3.22
CA LEU A 10 15.21 -19.38 -1.88
C LEU A 10 16.28 -19.25 -0.80
N ALA A 11 17.37 -20.00 -0.89
CA ALA A 11 18.49 -19.94 0.05
C ALA A 11 19.29 -18.64 -0.06
N LEU A 12 19.50 -18.12 -1.28
CA LEU A 12 20.12 -16.81 -1.52
C LEU A 12 19.23 -15.67 -1.04
N MET A 13 17.90 -15.77 -1.21
CA MET A 13 16.95 -14.86 -0.58
C MET A 13 17.00 -14.96 0.96
N GLY A 14 17.11 -16.17 1.51
CA GLY A 14 17.22 -16.41 2.95
C GLY A 14 18.52 -15.89 3.59
N ALA A 15 19.64 -15.92 2.87
CA ALA A 15 20.92 -15.42 3.36
C ALA A 15 20.94 -13.88 3.46
N GLY A 16 20.28 -13.17 2.55
CA GLY A 16 20.07 -11.71 2.65
C GLY A 16 19.12 -11.31 3.79
N VAL A 17 18.20 -12.20 4.16
CA VAL A 17 17.22 -12.00 5.25
C VAL A 17 17.87 -11.98 6.64
N VAL A 18 19.01 -12.63 6.84
CA VAL A 18 19.69 -12.72 8.14
C VAL A 18 20.44 -11.44 8.52
N GLN A 19 20.87 -10.63 7.54
CA GLN A 19 21.63 -9.39 7.80
C GLN A 19 20.76 -8.12 7.83
N ALA A 20 19.45 -8.26 7.61
CA ALA A 20 18.51 -7.17 7.42
C ALA A 20 17.57 -6.97 8.63
N GLN A 21 16.99 -5.77 8.74
CA GLN A 21 16.14 -5.43 9.89
C GLN A 21 14.67 -5.75 9.64
N HIS A 22 14.11 -6.57 10.53
CA HIS A 22 12.72 -7.00 10.50
C HIS A 22 11.87 -6.20 11.48
N TYR A 23 10.71 -5.76 10.99
CA TYR A 23 9.71 -5.08 11.79
C TYR A 23 8.40 -5.84 11.70
N ILE A 24 7.76 -6.03 12.85
CA ILE A 24 6.42 -6.59 12.93
C ILE A 24 5.54 -5.53 13.57
N GLY A 25 4.38 -5.30 13.01
CA GLY A 25 3.48 -4.29 13.54
C GLY A 25 2.02 -4.56 13.24
N LEU A 26 1.18 -3.89 14.00
CA LEU A 26 -0.26 -3.87 13.80
C LEU A 26 -0.63 -2.60 13.06
N ARG A 27 -1.62 -2.72 12.18
CA ARG A 27 -2.24 -1.63 11.43
C ARG A 27 -3.73 -1.59 11.72
N GLY A 28 -4.27 -0.39 11.89
CA GLY A 28 -5.70 -0.13 11.89
C GLY A 28 -6.02 1.14 11.12
N GLY A 29 -7.10 1.14 10.35
CA GLY A 29 -7.46 2.26 9.50
C GLY A 29 -8.95 2.42 9.27
N VAL A 30 -9.31 3.59 8.75
CA VAL A 30 -10.67 3.93 8.31
C VAL A 30 -10.59 4.56 6.94
N GLY A 31 -11.69 4.54 6.20
CA GLY A 31 -11.74 5.29 4.96
C GLY A 31 -13.03 5.14 4.20
N VAL A 32 -12.91 5.11 2.87
CA VAL A 32 -14.03 5.19 1.93
C VAL A 32 -13.92 4.12 0.85
N GLY A 33 -15.07 3.54 0.48
CA GLY A 33 -15.19 2.58 -0.62
C GLY A 33 -15.98 3.15 -1.81
N TYR A 34 -15.65 2.69 -3.02
CA TYR A 34 -16.30 3.07 -4.26
C TYR A 34 -16.37 1.91 -5.26
N GLY A 35 -17.47 1.81 -6.00
CA GLY A 35 -17.64 0.81 -7.07
C GLY A 35 -17.54 1.45 -8.46
N ARG A 36 -16.65 0.95 -9.30
CA ARG A 36 -16.56 1.32 -10.72
C ARG A 36 -17.29 0.27 -11.55
N PHE A 37 -18.59 0.42 -11.77
CA PHE A 37 -19.36 -0.58 -12.51
C PHE A 37 -19.50 -0.18 -13.97
N GLU A 38 -19.36 -1.15 -14.87
CA GLU A 38 -19.59 -1.00 -16.31
C GLU A 38 -20.72 -1.96 -16.75
N PRO A 39 -21.64 -1.55 -17.64
CA PRO A 39 -21.84 -0.18 -18.10
C PRO A 39 -22.13 0.76 -16.93
N ALA A 40 -21.75 2.04 -17.07
CA ALA A 40 -22.04 3.03 -16.06
C ALA A 40 -23.53 2.97 -15.75
N SER A 41 -23.87 2.63 -14.50
CA SER A 41 -25.28 2.55 -14.10
C SER A 41 -25.95 3.88 -14.39
N TYR A 42 -27.21 3.83 -14.85
CA TYR A 42 -28.01 5.04 -15.08
C TYR A 42 -28.10 5.93 -13.82
N TYR A 43 -27.90 5.32 -12.64
CA TYR A 43 -27.84 5.98 -11.35
C TYR A 43 -26.40 6.10 -10.83
N THR A 44 -26.11 7.24 -10.21
CA THR A 44 -24.78 7.60 -9.73
C THR A 44 -24.29 6.67 -8.60
N MET A 45 -23.06 6.18 -8.74
CA MET A 45 -22.36 5.49 -7.66
C MET A 45 -21.79 6.51 -6.67
N LYS A 46 -22.01 6.32 -5.37
CA LYS A 46 -21.52 7.20 -4.31
C LYS A 46 -20.41 6.55 -3.48
N TRP A 47 -19.48 7.39 -3.01
CA TRP A 47 -18.47 7.00 -2.04
C TRP A 47 -19.13 6.66 -0.70
N VAL A 48 -18.74 5.54 -0.11
CA VAL A 48 -19.25 5.07 1.18
C VAL A 48 -18.17 5.27 2.25
N PRO A 49 -18.31 6.25 3.15
CA PRO A 49 -17.41 6.42 4.28
C PRO A 49 -17.70 5.39 5.39
N GLY A 50 -16.71 5.22 6.27
CA GLY A 50 -16.85 4.40 7.48
C GLY A 50 -16.48 2.93 7.30
N VAL A 51 -15.87 2.57 6.17
CA VAL A 51 -15.20 1.27 6.05
C VAL A 51 -13.93 1.28 6.90
N TRP A 52 -13.65 0.17 7.58
CA TRP A 52 -12.47 0.01 8.42
C TRP A 52 -11.55 -1.09 7.88
N SER A 53 -10.28 -0.99 8.26
CA SER A 53 -9.30 -2.03 8.04
C SER A 53 -8.46 -2.30 9.28
N GLY A 54 -8.00 -3.53 9.42
CA GLY A 54 -7.20 -3.96 10.56
C GLY A 54 -6.35 -5.16 10.21
N GLY A 55 -5.06 -5.13 10.51
CA GLY A 55 -4.16 -6.18 10.05
C GLY A 55 -2.81 -6.24 10.74
N LEU A 56 -2.11 -7.33 10.47
CA LEU A 56 -0.71 -7.53 10.82
C LEU A 56 0.16 -7.23 9.60
N GLN A 57 1.19 -6.41 9.78
CA GLN A 57 2.19 -6.15 8.76
C GLN A 57 3.58 -6.58 9.23
N TRP A 58 4.28 -7.28 8.35
CA TRP A 58 5.70 -7.50 8.43
C TRP A 58 6.42 -6.63 7.41
N LYS A 59 7.52 -5.99 7.82
CA LYS A 59 8.39 -5.19 6.94
C LYS A 59 9.82 -5.66 7.04
N TYR A 60 10.45 -5.71 5.88
CA TYR A 60 11.85 -6.03 5.65
C TYR A 60 12.55 -4.79 5.10
N TYR A 61 13.44 -4.16 5.88
CA TYR A 61 14.24 -3.05 5.39
C TYR A 61 15.57 -3.56 4.81
N GLY A 62 15.81 -3.29 3.53
CA GLY A 62 17.08 -3.56 2.87
C GLY A 62 18.19 -2.58 3.28
N PRO A 63 19.46 -2.85 2.92
CA PRO A 63 20.61 -2.06 3.37
C PRO A 63 20.71 -0.65 2.74
N VAL A 64 20.05 -0.41 1.60
CA VAL A 64 20.22 0.81 0.79
C VAL A 64 19.22 1.91 1.17
N ARG A 65 19.70 3.14 1.38
CA ARG A 65 18.91 4.30 1.85
C ARG A 65 17.64 4.66 1.07
N TYR A 66 17.56 4.36 -0.22
CA TYR A 66 16.44 4.75 -1.10
C TYR A 66 15.77 3.58 -1.82
N VAL A 67 16.36 2.37 -1.77
CA VAL A 67 15.79 1.18 -2.45
C VAL A 67 14.98 0.43 -1.41
N GLY A 68 13.67 0.56 -1.57
CA GLY A 68 12.67 0.41 -0.53
C GLY A 68 12.60 -0.91 0.23
N ALA A 69 11.97 -0.85 1.41
CA ALA A 69 11.63 -2.01 2.22
C ALA A 69 10.55 -2.85 1.51
N ILE A 70 10.59 -4.16 1.67
CA ILE A 70 9.50 -5.05 1.21
C ILE A 70 8.62 -5.34 2.42
N GLY A 71 7.31 -5.17 2.27
CA GLY A 71 6.33 -5.47 3.31
C GLY A 71 5.34 -6.51 2.82
N ALA A 72 5.01 -7.47 3.67
CA ALA A 72 3.88 -8.36 3.46
C ALA A 72 2.89 -8.17 4.60
N GLU A 73 1.60 -8.23 4.29
CA GLU A 73 0.56 -7.99 5.28
C GLU A 73 -0.58 -8.97 5.17
N MET A 74 -1.28 -9.14 6.28
CA MET A 74 -2.58 -9.77 6.36
C MET A 74 -3.54 -8.78 6.99
N GLU A 75 -4.51 -8.32 6.21
CA GLU A 75 -5.44 -7.25 6.56
C GLU A 75 -6.87 -7.73 6.41
N PHE A 76 -7.70 -7.52 7.43
CA PHE A 76 -9.14 -7.54 7.29
C PHE A 76 -9.58 -6.17 6.79
N LEU A 77 -10.17 -6.13 5.60
CA LEU A 77 -10.58 -4.89 4.93
C LEU A 77 -12.07 -4.94 4.66
N GLN A 78 -12.80 -3.92 5.11
CA GLN A 78 -14.16 -3.68 4.65
C GLN A 78 -14.14 -2.90 3.33
N ARG A 79 -14.89 -3.38 2.35
CA ARG A 79 -15.06 -2.71 1.07
C ARG A 79 -16.52 -2.39 0.87
N ALA A 80 -16.84 -1.20 0.42
CA ALA A 80 -18.22 -0.80 0.24
C ALA A 80 -18.45 -0.09 -1.08
N TYR A 81 -19.67 -0.21 -1.59
CA TYR A 81 -20.17 0.65 -2.63
C TYR A 81 -21.63 0.99 -2.36
N GLN A 82 -22.09 2.10 -2.92
CA GLN A 82 -23.48 2.53 -2.85
C GLN A 82 -23.97 2.95 -4.22
N GLN A 83 -25.04 2.32 -4.66
CA GLN A 83 -25.76 2.64 -5.87
C GLN A 83 -27.08 3.33 -5.49
N GLN A 84 -27.38 4.46 -6.13
CA GLN A 84 -28.68 5.13 -5.94
C GLN A 84 -29.78 4.41 -6.73
N ALA A 85 -31.02 4.50 -6.23
CA ALA A 85 -32.20 3.94 -6.89
C ALA A 85 -32.81 4.87 -7.96
N GLY A 86 -32.40 6.15 -7.97
CA GLY A 86 -32.90 7.21 -8.85
C GLY A 86 -31.87 8.32 -9.03
N LEU A 87 -32.03 9.16 -10.07
CA LEU A 87 -31.26 10.39 -10.21
C LEU A 87 -31.65 11.34 -9.06
N ASP A 88 -30.70 11.72 -8.22
CA ASP A 88 -30.91 12.52 -6.99
C ASP A 88 -31.91 11.96 -5.97
N SER A 89 -32.27 10.67 -6.08
CA SER A 89 -33.10 10.02 -5.07
C SER A 89 -32.33 9.80 -3.75
N PRO A 90 -32.98 10.00 -2.58
CA PRO A 90 -32.41 9.65 -1.29
C PRO A 90 -32.30 8.14 -1.07
N ASP A 91 -32.98 7.34 -1.90
CA ASP A 91 -33.01 5.89 -1.81
C ASP A 91 -31.77 5.27 -2.45
N TYR A 92 -31.21 4.29 -1.74
CA TYR A 92 -29.94 3.68 -2.11
C TYR A 92 -29.86 2.23 -1.69
N VAL A 93 -29.07 1.48 -2.45
CA VAL A 93 -28.59 0.15 -2.09
C VAL A 93 -27.09 0.26 -1.83
N ARG A 94 -26.71 0.05 -0.57
CA ARG A 94 -25.32 0.03 -0.12
C ARG A 94 -24.94 -1.41 0.22
N ARG A 95 -23.81 -1.88 -0.30
CA ARG A 95 -23.26 -3.19 0.04
C ARG A 95 -21.89 -3.04 0.66
N VAL A 96 -21.66 -3.74 1.77
CA VAL A 96 -20.40 -3.77 2.50
C VAL A 96 -19.90 -5.21 2.55
N TYR A 97 -18.72 -5.45 1.99
CA TYR A 97 -18.05 -6.73 1.93
C TYR A 97 -16.96 -6.78 2.99
N ASN A 98 -16.91 -7.89 3.72
CA ASN A 98 -15.82 -8.22 4.63
C ASN A 98 -14.82 -9.10 3.88
N THR A 99 -13.58 -8.63 3.77
CA THR A 99 -12.56 -9.27 2.94
C THR A 99 -11.29 -9.52 3.75
N VAL A 100 -10.64 -10.65 3.50
CA VAL A 100 -9.24 -10.87 3.90
C VAL A 100 -8.37 -10.46 2.74
N ASN A 101 -7.47 -9.53 2.99
CA ASN A 101 -6.59 -8.94 2.01
C ASN A 101 -5.14 -9.25 2.36
N VAL A 102 -4.37 -9.64 1.36
CA VAL A 102 -2.95 -9.96 1.48
C VAL A 102 -2.18 -9.07 0.49
N PRO A 103 -1.82 -7.84 0.90
CA PRO A 103 -1.01 -6.96 0.08
C PRO A 103 0.49 -7.28 0.24
N LEU A 104 1.19 -7.33 -0.90
CA LEU A 104 2.64 -7.31 -1.00
C LEU A 104 3.07 -5.92 -1.45
N ILE A 105 3.77 -5.21 -0.58
CA ILE A 105 4.05 -3.78 -0.72
C ILE A 105 5.55 -3.56 -0.82
N TRP A 106 5.93 -2.67 -1.70
CA TRP A 106 7.25 -2.08 -1.77
C TRP A 106 7.19 -0.65 -1.24
N HIS A 107 7.99 -0.37 -0.22
CA HIS A 107 8.04 0.91 0.47
C HIS A 107 9.27 1.70 0.03
N ILE A 108 9.11 2.64 -0.89
CA ILE A 108 10.18 3.54 -1.31
C ILE A 108 10.30 4.64 -0.25
N HIS A 109 11.36 4.61 0.56
CA HIS A 109 11.55 5.54 1.67
C HIS A 109 12.53 6.67 1.32
N LEU A 110 12.22 7.87 1.80
CA LEU A 110 13.10 9.03 1.86
C LEU A 110 13.33 9.39 3.33
N ASN A 111 14.58 9.31 3.79
CA ASN A 111 14.94 9.64 5.16
C ASN A 111 15.18 11.15 5.31
N LEU A 112 14.31 11.82 6.08
CA LEU A 112 14.39 13.25 6.40
C LEU A 112 14.71 13.42 7.90
N ALA A 113 15.19 14.60 8.30
CA ALA A 113 15.43 15.00 9.69
C ALA A 113 16.27 14.00 10.52
N HIS A 114 17.53 13.77 10.12
CA HIS A 114 18.48 12.90 10.84
C HIS A 114 17.91 11.49 11.15
N ASN A 115 17.19 10.90 10.20
CA ASN A 115 16.59 9.56 10.26
C ASN A 115 15.47 9.35 11.30
N ARG A 116 14.96 10.41 11.95
CA ARG A 116 13.82 10.30 12.89
C ARG A 116 12.46 10.27 12.19
N LEU A 117 12.38 10.88 11.01
CA LEU A 117 11.19 10.92 10.16
C LEU A 117 11.50 10.27 8.81
N ARG A 118 10.72 9.25 8.43
CA ARG A 118 10.83 8.62 7.11
C ARG A 118 9.54 8.83 6.34
N VAL A 119 9.60 9.56 5.24
CA VAL A 119 8.46 9.65 4.31
C VAL A 119 8.58 8.48 3.34
N PHE A 120 7.47 7.85 2.99
CA PHE A 120 7.47 6.71 2.10
C PHE A 120 6.35 6.74 1.09
N LEU A 121 6.63 6.13 -0.05
CA LEU A 121 5.67 5.81 -1.08
C LEU A 121 5.48 4.29 -1.12
N ASN A 122 4.24 3.87 -1.03
CA ASN A 122 3.83 2.47 -1.13
C ASN A 122 3.45 2.19 -2.58
N ALA A 123 4.05 1.17 -3.16
CA ALA A 123 3.60 0.58 -4.41
C ALA A 123 3.55 -0.94 -4.22
N GLY A 124 2.46 -1.58 -4.58
CA GLY A 124 2.29 -3.00 -4.32
C GLY A 124 1.23 -3.66 -5.17
N ILE A 125 1.18 -4.99 -5.05
CA ILE A 125 0.10 -5.83 -5.56
C ILE A 125 -0.66 -6.38 -4.37
N TRP A 126 -1.95 -6.65 -4.55
CA TRP A 126 -2.73 -7.29 -3.49
C TRP A 126 -3.67 -8.34 -4.07
N ALA A 127 -3.95 -9.34 -3.25
CA ALA A 127 -4.95 -10.36 -3.49
C ALA A 127 -5.88 -10.41 -2.27
N SER A 128 -7.17 -10.59 -2.51
CA SER A 128 -8.16 -10.64 -1.43
C SER A 128 -9.21 -11.70 -1.66
N TYR A 129 -9.76 -12.20 -0.56
CA TYR A 129 -10.85 -13.16 -0.54
C TYR A 129 -12.03 -12.61 0.26
N ASN A 130 -13.22 -12.64 -0.33
CA ASN A 130 -14.47 -12.16 0.28
C ASN A 130 -15.04 -13.25 1.19
N ILE A 131 -15.22 -12.95 2.48
CA ILE A 131 -15.79 -13.91 3.46
C ILE A 131 -17.31 -13.75 3.58
N GLY A 132 -17.81 -12.53 3.45
CA GLY A 132 -19.23 -12.26 3.56
C GLY A 132 -19.57 -10.82 3.22
N ALA A 133 -20.86 -10.54 3.12
CA ALA A 133 -21.35 -9.20 2.81
C ALA A 133 -22.65 -8.90 3.54
N ARG A 134 -22.88 -7.61 3.77
CA ARG A 134 -24.12 -7.06 4.31
C ARG A 134 -24.68 -6.02 3.35
N GLN A 135 -26.00 -5.99 3.22
CA GLN A 135 -26.69 -5.05 2.36
C GLN A 135 -27.56 -4.12 3.21
N TRP A 136 -27.47 -2.83 2.92
CA TRP A 136 -28.29 -1.78 3.47
C TRP A 136 -29.13 -1.20 2.34
N THR A 137 -30.44 -1.37 2.41
CA THR A 137 -31.37 -0.83 1.43
C THR A 137 -32.19 0.26 2.10
N ARG A 138 -32.16 1.46 1.53
CA ARG A 138 -33.05 2.55 1.90
C ARG A 138 -34.13 2.69 0.84
N VAL A 139 -35.38 2.54 1.25
CA VAL A 139 -36.58 2.74 0.42
C VAL A 139 -37.55 3.59 1.24
N ASP A 140 -38.04 4.70 0.67
CA ASP A 140 -39.04 5.58 1.31
C ASP A 140 -38.66 6.02 2.74
N GLY A 141 -37.37 6.26 2.98
CA GLY A 141 -36.86 6.69 4.29
C GLY A 141 -36.66 5.59 5.33
N VAL A 142 -37.09 4.35 5.06
CA VAL A 142 -36.83 3.19 5.92
C VAL A 142 -35.52 2.53 5.49
N VAL A 143 -34.62 2.32 6.44
CA VAL A 143 -33.33 1.64 6.21
C VAL A 143 -33.43 0.21 6.75
N THR A 144 -33.32 -0.78 5.86
CA THR A 144 -33.33 -2.19 6.21
C THR A 144 -31.93 -2.78 6.03
N GLU A 145 -31.41 -3.44 7.07
CA GLU A 145 -30.17 -4.22 7.02
C GLU A 145 -30.51 -5.70 6.76
N GLU A 146 -29.96 -6.26 5.69
CA GLU A 146 -30.16 -7.66 5.33
C GLU A 146 -28.81 -8.38 5.14
N PRO A 147 -28.69 -9.64 5.61
CA PRO A 147 -27.53 -10.45 5.32
C PRO A 147 -27.52 -10.80 3.82
N TYR A 148 -26.45 -10.44 3.12
CA TYR A 148 -26.33 -10.75 1.69
C TYR A 148 -25.71 -12.12 1.51
N LYS A 149 -26.51 -13.08 1.02
CA LYS A 149 -26.01 -14.41 0.68
C LYS A 149 -25.19 -14.35 -0.60
N MET A 150 -23.88 -14.47 -0.45
CA MET A 150 -22.97 -14.57 -1.58
C MET A 150 -23.15 -15.92 -2.27
N LEU A 151 -23.37 -15.92 -3.59
CA LEU A 151 -23.53 -17.13 -4.39
C LEU A 151 -22.37 -17.20 -5.38
N LEU A 152 -21.60 -18.30 -5.40
CA LEU A 152 -20.44 -18.44 -6.30
C LEU A 152 -20.78 -18.32 -7.79
N VAL A 153 -22.05 -18.52 -8.16
CA VAL A 153 -22.56 -18.40 -9.54
C VAL A 153 -22.77 -16.93 -9.95
N ARG A 154 -23.07 -16.05 -8.99
CA ARG A 154 -23.30 -14.62 -9.25
C ARG A 154 -22.10 -13.76 -8.84
N ASP A 155 -21.47 -14.12 -7.73
CA ASP A 155 -20.48 -13.33 -7.05
C ASP A 155 -19.10 -13.99 -7.17
N ASN A 156 -18.07 -13.17 -7.30
CA ASN A 156 -16.69 -13.62 -7.35
C ASN A 156 -16.05 -13.46 -5.96
N PRO A 157 -15.64 -14.55 -5.31
CA PRO A 157 -15.03 -14.47 -3.99
C PRO A 157 -13.59 -13.95 -4.03
N PHE A 158 -12.89 -14.10 -5.15
CA PHE A 158 -11.48 -13.72 -5.28
C PHE A 158 -11.32 -12.40 -6.03
N ASN A 159 -10.53 -11.48 -5.48
CA ASN A 159 -10.20 -10.21 -6.11
C ASN A 159 -8.72 -9.92 -6.04
N TYR A 160 -8.22 -9.12 -6.99
CA TYR A 160 -6.83 -8.71 -7.05
C TYR A 160 -6.72 -7.30 -7.62
N GLY A 161 -5.59 -6.66 -7.35
CA GLY A 161 -5.38 -5.29 -7.75
C GLY A 161 -4.00 -4.74 -7.43
N LEU A 162 -3.87 -3.43 -7.64
CA LEU A 162 -2.70 -2.66 -7.27
C LEU A 162 -2.98 -1.83 -6.02
N LEU A 163 -1.91 -1.60 -5.26
CA LEU A 163 -1.89 -0.75 -4.10
C LEU A 163 -0.92 0.39 -4.37
N GLY A 164 -1.41 1.62 -4.23
CA GLY A 164 -0.60 2.82 -4.22
C GLY A 164 -0.84 3.57 -2.92
N GLY A 165 0.16 4.24 -2.37
CA GLY A 165 -0.05 5.03 -1.16
C GLY A 165 1.14 5.87 -0.78
N LEU A 166 0.95 6.72 0.21
CA LEU A 166 2.01 7.54 0.78
C LEU A 166 1.83 7.63 2.30
N GLY A 167 2.93 7.74 3.02
CA GLY A 167 2.88 7.86 4.46
C GLY A 167 4.17 8.36 5.06
N ALA A 168 4.15 8.50 6.38
CA ALA A 168 5.28 8.89 7.18
C ALA A 168 5.44 7.96 8.38
N ASN A 169 6.68 7.58 8.69
CA ASN A 169 7.05 6.84 9.88
C ASN A 169 7.82 7.77 10.82
N VAL A 170 7.40 7.82 12.08
CA VAL A 170 8.10 8.50 13.17
C VAL A 170 8.70 7.44 14.08
N ILE A 171 10.00 7.56 14.36
CA ILE A 171 10.77 6.52 15.04
C ILE A 171 11.05 6.96 16.47
N PHE A 172 10.66 6.12 17.43
CA PHE A 172 10.87 6.31 18.86
C PHE A 172 11.60 5.08 19.43
N GLY A 173 12.93 5.08 19.31
CA GLY A 173 13.79 4.01 19.84
C GLY A 173 13.62 2.67 19.09
N ARG A 174 12.92 1.72 19.73
CA ARG A 174 12.58 0.40 19.16
C ARG A 174 11.21 0.36 18.47
N TRP A 175 10.41 1.41 18.65
CA TRP A 175 9.06 1.54 18.10
C TRP A 175 9.05 2.46 16.88
N GLU A 176 8.22 2.14 15.89
CA GLU A 176 7.91 3.05 14.78
C GLU A 176 6.40 3.25 14.69
N LEU A 177 5.97 4.51 14.75
CA LEU A 177 4.60 4.90 14.48
C LEU A 177 4.48 5.23 12.99
N LEU A 178 3.58 4.56 12.31
CA LEU A 178 3.27 4.75 10.90
C LEU A 178 1.95 5.51 10.78
N VAL A 179 1.92 6.50 9.91
CA VAL A 179 0.70 7.12 9.39
C VAL A 179 0.74 7.00 7.88
N GLU A 180 -0.30 6.46 7.25
CA GLU A 180 -0.34 6.36 5.80
C GLU A 180 -1.74 6.53 5.22
N ALA A 181 -1.77 6.99 3.98
CA ALA A 181 -2.94 6.92 3.11
C ALA A 181 -2.66 5.91 1.99
N ARG A 182 -3.59 4.98 1.79
CA ARG A 182 -3.54 3.93 0.76
C ARG A 182 -4.73 4.02 -0.15
N TYR A 183 -4.47 3.72 -1.41
CA TYR A 183 -5.44 3.58 -2.46
C TYR A 183 -5.34 2.16 -3.01
N TYR A 184 -6.41 1.39 -2.82
CA TYR A 184 -6.57 0.06 -3.38
C TYR A 184 -7.29 0.18 -4.70
N PHE A 185 -6.57 -0.04 -5.79
CA PHE A 185 -7.12 -0.08 -7.13
C PHE A 185 -7.46 -1.52 -7.50
N SER A 186 -8.74 -1.80 -7.73
CA SER A 186 -9.20 -3.15 -8.06
C SER A 186 -9.24 -3.39 -9.56
N TYR A 187 -8.79 -4.58 -9.97
CA TYR A 187 -8.96 -5.09 -11.33
C TYR A 187 -9.99 -6.24 -11.40
N GLY A 188 -10.14 -6.97 -10.29
CA GLY A 188 -11.13 -8.02 -10.15
C GLY A 188 -12.55 -7.47 -10.05
N ASP A 189 -13.48 -8.16 -10.70
CA ASP A 189 -14.91 -7.86 -10.65
C ASP A 189 -15.54 -8.61 -9.47
N ILE A 190 -16.30 -7.90 -8.62
CA ILE A 190 -16.96 -8.52 -7.46
C ILE A 190 -18.22 -9.31 -7.84
N LEU A 191 -18.93 -8.85 -8.87
CA LEU A 191 -20.00 -9.56 -9.55
C LEU A 191 -19.41 -10.21 -10.79
N ARG A 192 -19.78 -11.47 -11.05
CA ARG A 192 -19.41 -12.13 -12.31
C ARG A 192 -19.98 -11.36 -13.48
N ASN A 193 -19.25 -11.38 -14.59
CA ASN A 193 -19.63 -10.72 -15.83
C ASN A 193 -21.07 -11.08 -16.26
N SER A 194 -21.77 -10.11 -16.84
CA SER A 194 -23.09 -10.26 -17.47
C SER A 194 -23.21 -11.46 -18.42
N ALA A 195 -22.11 -11.85 -19.09
CA ALA A 195 -22.05 -13.03 -19.95
C ALA A 195 -22.30 -14.36 -19.19
N VAL A 196 -21.99 -14.41 -17.90
CA VAL A 196 -22.24 -15.57 -17.03
C VAL A 196 -23.56 -15.44 -16.29
N TYR A 197 -23.93 -14.22 -15.88
CA TYR A 197 -25.18 -13.93 -15.18
C TYR A 197 -25.84 -12.68 -15.75
N ALA A 198 -26.92 -12.85 -16.53
CA ALA A 198 -27.48 -11.81 -17.39
C ALA A 198 -27.85 -10.50 -16.68
N SER A 199 -28.17 -10.52 -15.38
CA SER A 199 -28.53 -9.31 -14.62
C SER A 199 -27.35 -8.62 -13.93
N ASN A 200 -26.12 -9.11 -14.10
CA ASN A 200 -24.92 -8.50 -13.53
C ASN A 200 -24.30 -7.45 -14.48
N PRO A 201 -23.52 -6.49 -13.96
CA PRO A 201 -22.70 -5.61 -14.78
C PRO A 201 -21.60 -6.38 -15.54
N THR A 202 -21.11 -5.81 -16.64
CA THR A 202 -19.98 -6.37 -17.40
C THR A 202 -18.67 -6.27 -16.62
N ARG A 203 -18.48 -5.19 -15.84
CA ARG A 203 -17.34 -5.00 -14.93
C ARG A 203 -17.81 -4.44 -13.59
N SER A 204 -17.17 -4.84 -12.50
CA SER A 204 -17.49 -4.37 -11.16
C SER A 204 -16.29 -4.29 -10.19
N PRO A 205 -15.18 -3.60 -10.54
CA PRO A 205 -14.11 -3.33 -9.59
C PRO A 205 -14.54 -2.44 -8.42
N LEU A 206 -14.01 -2.75 -7.22
CA LEU A 206 -14.22 -1.99 -5.99
C LEU A 206 -12.94 -1.30 -5.52
N ASP A 207 -12.88 0.01 -5.63
CA ASP A 207 -11.73 0.78 -5.13
C ASP A 207 -11.96 1.24 -3.69
N ASN A 208 -10.88 1.37 -2.93
CA ASN A 208 -10.96 1.85 -1.55
C ASN A 208 -9.81 2.80 -1.25
N ILE A 209 -10.11 3.88 -0.51
CA ILE A 209 -9.11 4.81 0.02
C ILE A 209 -9.10 4.64 1.53
N MET A 210 -7.97 4.24 2.10
CA MET A 210 -7.78 3.95 3.52
C MET A 210 -6.77 4.92 4.13
N LEU A 211 -7.11 5.54 5.24
CA LEU A 211 -6.18 6.22 6.13
C LEU A 211 -5.90 5.30 7.31
N SER A 212 -4.63 4.96 7.53
CA SER A 212 -4.22 3.96 8.52
C SER A 212 -3.15 4.48 9.47
N LEU A 213 -3.24 4.03 10.71
CA LEU A 213 -2.23 4.15 11.73
C LEU A 213 -1.63 2.77 11.99
N GLY A 214 -0.31 2.70 12.12
CA GLY A 214 0.40 1.47 12.39
C GLY A 214 1.41 1.61 13.51
N PHE A 215 1.55 0.56 14.31
CA PHE A 215 2.54 0.47 15.38
C PHE A 215 3.46 -0.70 15.07
N PHE A 216 4.74 -0.41 14.86
CA PHE A 216 5.76 -1.40 14.52
C PHE A 216 6.77 -1.54 15.64
N TYR A 217 7.16 -2.78 15.92
CA TYR A 217 8.25 -3.14 16.80
C TYR A 217 9.42 -3.68 15.97
N ARG A 218 10.62 -3.15 16.22
CA ARG A 218 11.85 -3.63 15.60
C ARG A 218 12.37 -4.86 16.33
N LEU A 219 12.61 -5.95 15.61
CA LEU A 219 13.16 -7.19 16.19
C LEU A 219 14.69 -7.13 16.41
N GLY A 220 15.40 -6.27 15.69
CA GLY A 220 16.86 -6.11 15.80
C GLY A 220 17.30 -5.06 16.82
N ASP A 221 18.45 -5.32 17.47
CA ASP A 221 18.98 -4.44 18.52
C ASP A 221 19.55 -3.11 18.01
N LYS A 222 20.07 -3.07 16.77
CA LYS A 222 20.65 -1.86 16.18
C LYS A 222 19.60 -1.02 15.44
N PRO A 223 19.63 0.32 15.54
CA PRO A 223 18.86 1.21 14.67
C PRO A 223 19.15 0.95 13.19
N HIS A 224 18.17 1.18 12.31
CA HIS A 224 18.43 1.13 10.88
C HIS A 224 19.29 2.34 10.48
N GLU A 225 20.56 2.08 10.23
CA GLU A 225 21.49 3.02 9.61
C GLU A 225 21.64 2.65 8.14
N PRO A 226 20.86 3.29 7.25
CA PRO A 226 20.91 2.98 5.83
C PRO A 226 22.22 3.46 5.21
N GLU A 227 22.85 2.59 4.41
CA GLU A 227 24.02 2.95 3.65
C GLU A 227 23.65 3.89 2.49
N LEU A 228 24.49 4.90 2.27
CA LEU A 228 24.34 5.79 1.12
C LEU A 228 24.52 4.98 -0.17
N PRO A 229 23.67 5.16 -1.20
CA PRO A 229 23.84 4.47 -2.46
C PRO A 229 25.18 4.82 -3.12
N ALA A 230 25.77 3.86 -3.83
CA ALA A 230 27.05 4.03 -4.51
C ALA A 230 27.10 5.25 -5.47
N TRP A 231 25.99 5.57 -6.15
CA TRP A 231 25.91 6.74 -7.03
C TRP A 231 26.03 8.06 -6.27
N TYR A 232 25.51 8.13 -5.04
CA TYR A 232 25.54 9.33 -4.22
C TYR A 232 26.95 9.58 -3.68
N LEU A 233 27.62 8.50 -3.25
CA LEU A 233 29.02 8.53 -2.83
C LEU A 233 29.94 8.99 -3.97
N ARG A 234 29.75 8.47 -5.18
CA ARG A 234 30.51 8.93 -6.38
C ARG A 234 30.32 10.41 -6.64
N ARG A 235 29.11 10.93 -6.47
CA ARG A 235 28.82 12.37 -6.69
C ARG A 235 29.48 13.25 -5.64
N GLN A 236 29.54 12.82 -4.38
CA GLN A 236 30.25 13.56 -3.33
C GLN A 236 31.76 13.54 -3.54
N ALA A 237 32.33 12.38 -3.88
CA ALA A 237 33.75 12.25 -4.21
C ALA A 237 34.11 13.19 -5.37
N ARG A 238 33.28 13.25 -6.42
CA ARG A 238 33.49 14.17 -7.56
C ARG A 238 33.49 15.64 -7.15
N LYS A 239 32.54 16.05 -6.31
CA LYS A 239 32.49 17.43 -5.78
C LYS A 239 33.67 17.78 -4.89
N GLN A 240 34.19 16.81 -4.13
CA GLN A 240 35.38 17.01 -3.32
C GLN A 240 36.61 17.19 -4.20
N THR A 241 36.79 16.37 -5.24
CA THR A 241 37.88 16.55 -6.20
C THR A 241 37.77 17.88 -6.96
N GLU A 242 36.56 18.29 -7.38
CA GLU A 242 36.32 19.60 -8.02
C GLU A 242 36.74 20.75 -7.08
N ARG A 243 36.33 20.73 -5.80
CA ARG A 243 36.74 21.73 -4.80
C ARG A 243 38.24 21.75 -4.51
N LEU A 244 38.88 20.57 -4.48
CA LEU A 244 40.32 20.47 -4.26
C LEU A 244 41.10 21.04 -5.45
N GLN A 245 40.61 20.83 -6.67
CA GLN A 245 41.18 21.41 -7.89
C GLN A 245 41.00 22.94 -7.91
N GLU A 246 39.82 23.44 -7.57
CA GLU A 246 39.54 24.88 -7.46
C GLU A 246 40.39 25.56 -6.36
N ALA A 247 40.56 24.91 -5.20
CA ALA A 247 41.40 25.41 -4.11
C ALA A 247 42.90 25.39 -4.48
N GLY A 248 43.37 24.35 -5.18
CA GLY A 248 44.74 24.27 -5.71
C GLY A 248 45.04 25.36 -6.73
N ALA A 249 44.14 25.56 -7.72
CA ALA A 249 44.28 26.59 -8.74
C ALA A 249 44.24 28.02 -8.14
N SER A 250 43.44 28.24 -7.10
CA SER A 250 43.40 29.52 -6.37
C SER A 250 44.70 29.78 -5.57
N ALA A 251 45.32 28.74 -5.03
CA ALA A 251 46.60 28.86 -4.32
C ALA A 251 47.78 29.15 -5.26
N GLU A 252 47.80 28.55 -6.46
CA GLU A 252 48.83 28.80 -7.48
C GLU A 252 48.76 30.24 -8.02
N THR A 253 47.56 30.71 -8.34
CA THR A 253 47.32 32.10 -8.81
C THR A 253 47.67 33.16 -7.76
N THR A 254 47.45 32.88 -6.46
CA THR A 254 47.85 33.79 -5.38
C THR A 254 49.38 33.86 -5.21
N ASN A 255 50.08 32.74 -5.40
CA ASN A 255 51.55 32.71 -5.33
C ASN A 255 52.22 33.43 -6.51
N GLU A 256 51.66 33.32 -7.72
CA GLU A 256 52.16 34.05 -8.90
C GLU A 256 51.92 35.56 -8.81
N SER A 257 50.84 36.01 -8.15
CA SER A 257 50.57 37.44 -7.92
C SER A 257 51.47 38.09 -6.87
N SER A 258 52.23 37.32 -6.08
CA SER A 258 53.10 37.82 -5.01
C SER A 258 54.59 37.89 -5.38
N LYS A 259 54.94 37.55 -6.62
CA LYS A 259 56.27 37.76 -7.22
C LYS A 259 56.27 39.00 -8.10
#